data_AF-A0A419DDA6-F1
#
_entry.id   AF-A0A419DDA6-F1
#
_cell.length_a   1.000
_cell.length_b   1.000
_cell.length_c   1.000
_cell.angle_alpha   90.00
_cell.angle_beta   90.00
_cell.angle_gamma   90.00
#
_symmetry.space_group_name_H-M   'P 1'
#
loop_
_entity.id
_entity.type
_entity.pdbx_description
1 polymer ?
#
loop_
_entity_poly.entity_id
_entity_poly.type
_entity_poly.pdbx_seq_one_letter_code
_entity_poly.pdbx_strand_id
1 'polypeptide(L)'
;MRAFSASIKLSLYGFSMLSLPIDLKLKFQKAKTCLVQRYKSLPYLEREGVPVKKDKVLLFKKVSHDCKTQERTKNETLWAIGTTVTHPAWSPEHGECGEGKYHACSRPYFCDEFRNEADDIYVAIEVAIKDLYEWPNPSYPHKIAFREGKVLYQCDKFGKRI
;
A
#
# COMPACT_ATOMS: atom_id res chain seq x y z
N MET A 1 11.27 39.07 8.61
CA MET A 1 11.25 37.63 8.91
C MET A 1 12.60 37.04 8.48
N ARG A 2 13.48 36.68 9.42
CA ARG A 2 14.82 36.14 9.10
C ARG A 2 14.67 34.66 8.76
N ALA A 3 14.91 34.30 7.50
CA ALA A 3 15.11 32.91 7.12
C ALA A 3 16.49 32.46 7.64
N PHE A 4 16.51 31.75 8.76
CA PHE A 4 17.70 31.01 9.16
C PHE A 4 17.76 29.73 8.32
N SER A 5 18.59 29.72 7.26
CA SER A 5 18.96 28.47 6.62
C SER A 5 19.92 27.73 7.55
N ALA A 6 19.41 26.81 8.37
CA ALA A 6 20.27 25.92 9.13
C ALA A 6 21.08 25.07 8.14
N SER A 7 22.39 25.30 8.05
CA SER A 7 23.28 24.44 7.28
C SER A 7 23.51 23.17 8.10
N ILE A 8 22.71 22.14 7.81
CA ILE A 8 22.89 20.83 8.43
C ILE A 8 24.18 20.22 7.86
N LYS A 9 25.23 20.14 8.68
CA LYS A 9 26.49 19.48 8.34
C LYS A 9 26.52 18.10 8.98
N LEU A 10 26.16 17.07 8.21
CA LEU A 10 26.24 15.68 8.66
C LEU A 10 27.69 15.18 8.58
N SER A 11 28.22 14.60 9.65
CA SER A 11 29.56 13.99 9.69
C SER A 11 29.46 12.54 10.16
N LEU A 12 30.00 11.62 9.37
CA LEU A 12 29.96 10.17 9.60
C LEU A 12 31.37 9.67 9.98
N TYR A 13 31.48 8.90 11.05
CA TYR A 13 32.74 8.38 11.57
C TYR A 13 32.66 6.87 11.85
N GLY A 14 33.81 6.23 12.05
CA GLY A 14 33.86 4.79 12.33
C GLY A 14 33.15 3.98 11.25
N PHE A 15 32.27 3.07 11.67
CA PHE A 15 31.54 2.15 10.77
C PHE A 15 30.08 2.58 10.52
N SER A 16 29.77 3.88 10.63
CA SER A 16 28.41 4.37 10.34
C SER A 16 27.95 4.06 8.91
N MET A 17 26.65 3.83 8.77
CA MET A 17 25.96 3.68 7.48
C MET A 17 24.96 4.82 7.30
N LEU A 18 25.01 5.48 6.14
CA LEU A 18 24.03 6.48 5.72
C LEU A 18 23.19 5.89 4.59
N SER A 19 21.88 5.76 4.81
CA SER A 19 20.90 5.48 3.75
C SER A 19 20.32 6.79 3.25
N LEU A 20 20.41 7.05 1.95
CA LEU A 20 20.07 8.34 1.35
C LEU A 20 19.27 8.17 0.05
N PRO A 21 18.12 8.84 -0.13
CA PRO A 21 17.46 8.91 -1.42
C PRO A 21 18.40 9.46 -2.51
N ILE A 22 18.35 8.89 -3.72
CA ILE A 22 19.21 9.29 -4.85
C ILE A 22 19.03 10.77 -5.22
N ASP A 23 17.80 11.26 -5.11
CA ASP A 23 17.37 12.62 -5.42
C ASP A 23 17.67 13.63 -4.29
N LEU A 24 17.93 13.16 -3.07
CA LEU A 24 18.23 14.04 -1.95
C LEU A 24 19.67 14.56 -2.01
N LYS A 25 19.79 15.86 -2.30
CA LYS A 25 21.07 16.59 -2.30
C LYS A 25 21.47 17.00 -0.88
N LEU A 26 22.09 16.07 -0.15
CA LEU A 26 22.66 16.31 1.18
C LEU A 26 24.20 16.44 1.11
N LYS A 27 24.76 17.49 1.72
CA LYS A 27 26.21 17.61 1.94
C LYS A 27 26.60 16.92 3.24
N PHE A 28 27.60 16.05 3.21
CA PHE A 28 28.10 15.36 4.40
C PHE A 28 29.60 15.07 4.28
N GLN A 29 30.25 14.86 5.42
CA GLN A 29 31.64 14.39 5.53
C GLN A 29 31.63 12.95 6.03
N LYS A 30 32.54 12.09 5.54
CA LYS A 30 32.60 10.68 5.96
C LYS A 30 34.03 10.18 6.13
N ALA A 31 34.25 9.31 7.13
CA ALA A 31 35.44 8.50 7.22
C ALA A 31 35.47 7.44 6.08
N LYS A 32 36.66 6.89 5.79
CA LYS A 32 36.83 5.86 4.75
C LYS A 32 36.02 4.60 5.03
N THR A 33 35.86 4.28 6.31
CA THR A 33 35.14 3.12 6.86
C THR A 33 33.61 3.28 6.82
N CYS A 34 33.08 4.46 6.51
CA CYS A 34 31.64 4.68 6.42
C CYS A 34 31.08 4.25 5.07
N LEU A 35 29.92 3.58 5.11
CA LEU A 35 29.14 3.20 3.93
C LEU A 35 28.04 4.24 3.67
N VAL A 36 27.83 4.57 2.40
CA VAL A 36 26.69 5.38 1.96
C VAL A 36 25.89 4.55 0.98
N GLN A 37 24.71 4.13 1.38
CA GLN A 37 23.76 3.44 0.53
C GLN A 37 22.80 4.45 -0.07
N ARG A 38 22.80 4.55 -1.39
CA ARG A 38 21.82 5.37 -2.12
C ARG A 38 20.67 4.49 -2.57
N TYR A 39 19.45 4.95 -2.40
CA TYR A 39 18.25 4.22 -2.82
C TYR A 39 17.33 5.10 -3.67
N LYS A 40 16.58 4.46 -4.56
CA LYS A 40 15.50 5.09 -5.31
C LYS A 40 14.18 4.70 -4.65
N SER A 41 13.25 5.64 -4.52
CA SER A 41 11.87 5.26 -4.18
C SER A 41 11.29 4.40 -5.31
N LEU A 42 10.68 3.28 -4.95
CA LEU A 42 10.03 2.38 -5.90
C LEU A 42 8.51 2.58 -5.85
N PRO A 43 7.82 2.54 -7.01
CA PRO A 43 6.36 2.50 -7.06
C PRO A 43 5.81 1.32 -6.26
N TYR A 44 4.57 1.44 -5.79
CA TYR A 44 3.91 0.46 -4.92
C TYR A 44 4.12 -0.99 -5.36
N LEU A 45 3.80 -1.29 -6.64
CA LEU A 45 3.85 -2.67 -7.13
C LEU A 45 5.25 -3.27 -7.10
N GLU A 46 6.28 -2.48 -7.41
CA GLU A 46 7.68 -2.90 -7.33
C GLU A 46 8.14 -3.02 -5.88
N ARG A 47 7.83 -2.02 -5.05
CA ARG A 47 8.17 -1.97 -3.62
C ARG A 47 7.60 -3.17 -2.86
N GLU A 48 6.35 -3.51 -3.13
CA GLU A 48 5.61 -4.59 -2.46
C GLU A 48 5.82 -5.95 -3.15
N GLY A 49 6.60 -6.01 -4.23
CA GLY A 49 6.82 -7.23 -5.00
C GLY A 49 5.51 -7.87 -5.46
N VAL A 50 4.60 -7.08 -6.01
CA VAL A 50 3.31 -7.54 -6.56
C VAL A 50 3.50 -7.87 -8.03
N PRO A 51 3.37 -9.15 -8.44
CA PRO A 51 3.54 -9.53 -9.85
C PRO A 51 2.45 -8.92 -10.73
N VAL A 52 2.86 -8.33 -11.84
CA VAL A 52 1.96 -7.83 -12.88
C VAL A 52 1.78 -8.90 -13.95
N LYS A 53 0.52 -9.19 -14.33
CA LYS A 53 0.18 -10.09 -15.43
C LYS A 53 -0.87 -9.42 -16.32
N LYS A 54 -0.52 -9.13 -17.58
CA LYS A 54 -1.43 -8.53 -18.58
C LYS A 54 -2.14 -7.27 -18.04
N ASP A 55 -1.37 -6.31 -17.52
CA ASP A 55 -1.86 -5.04 -16.93
C ASP A 55 -2.81 -5.19 -15.74
N LYS A 56 -2.79 -6.35 -15.10
CA LYS A 56 -3.55 -6.66 -13.89
C LYS A 56 -2.66 -7.16 -12.79
N VAL A 57 -3.13 -6.99 -11.57
CA VAL A 57 -2.46 -7.42 -10.35
C VAL A 57 -3.44 -8.16 -9.46
N LEU A 58 -2.88 -9.00 -8.58
CA LEU A 58 -3.65 -9.66 -7.53
C LEU A 58 -3.40 -8.93 -6.22
N LEU A 59 -4.46 -8.40 -5.63
CA LEU A 59 -4.46 -7.75 -4.32
C LEU A 59 -5.42 -8.49 -3.38
N PHE A 60 -5.37 -8.15 -2.11
CA PHE A 60 -6.12 -8.86 -1.08
C PHE A 60 -6.91 -7.90 -0.22
N LYS A 61 -8.05 -8.39 0.26
CA LYS A 61 -8.88 -7.68 1.23
C LYS A 61 -9.38 -8.68 2.27
N LYS A 62 -9.49 -8.23 3.51
CA LYS A 62 -10.21 -8.95 4.55
C LYS A 62 -11.63 -8.40 4.68
N VAL A 63 -12.60 -9.30 4.74
CA VAL A 63 -14.04 -9.03 4.75
C VAL A 63 -14.71 -9.94 5.78
N SER A 64 -15.93 -9.64 6.22
CA SER A 64 -16.68 -10.59 7.07
C SER A 64 -16.87 -11.92 6.38
N HIS A 65 -17.18 -12.93 7.19
CA HIS A 65 -17.66 -14.23 6.73
C HIS A 65 -18.74 -14.12 5.62
N ASP A 66 -19.65 -13.14 5.73
CA ASP A 66 -20.71 -12.90 4.72
C ASP A 66 -20.23 -12.07 3.52
N CYS A 67 -18.92 -11.95 3.33
CA CYS A 67 -18.25 -11.15 2.32
C CYS A 67 -18.58 -9.66 2.38
N LYS A 68 -18.77 -9.06 3.56
CA LYS A 68 -19.12 -7.63 3.69
C LYS A 68 -18.00 -6.81 4.31
N THR A 69 -18.08 -5.50 4.12
CA THR A 69 -17.33 -4.52 4.92
C THR A 69 -18.19 -3.32 5.26
N GLN A 70 -17.87 -2.64 6.37
CA GLN A 70 -18.64 -1.48 6.89
C GLN A 70 -20.11 -1.84 7.13
N GLU A 71 -20.32 -2.99 7.75
CA GLU A 71 -21.61 -3.59 7.99
C GLU A 71 -22.54 -2.65 8.76
N ARG A 72 -23.82 -2.64 8.38
CA ARG A 72 -24.86 -1.80 9.02
C ARG A 72 -24.61 -0.29 8.89
N THR A 73 -23.84 0.12 7.89
CA THR A 73 -23.66 1.53 7.53
C THR A 73 -24.18 1.79 6.12
N LYS A 74 -24.37 3.07 5.76
CA LYS A 74 -24.71 3.49 4.37
C LYS A 74 -23.66 3.09 3.33
N ASN A 75 -22.45 2.73 3.78
CA ASN A 75 -21.30 2.41 2.96
C ASN A 75 -21.00 0.90 2.96
N GLU A 76 -21.94 0.07 3.41
CA GLU A 76 -21.81 -1.38 3.36
C GLU A 76 -21.53 -1.83 1.92
N THR A 77 -20.54 -2.70 1.75
CA THR A 77 -20.18 -3.26 0.45
C THR A 77 -20.11 -4.76 0.50
N LEU A 78 -20.53 -5.41 -0.58
CA LEU A 78 -20.52 -6.85 -0.76
C LEU A 78 -19.38 -7.26 -1.70
N TRP A 79 -18.60 -8.25 -1.26
CA TRP A 79 -17.38 -8.76 -1.87
C TRP A 79 -17.53 -10.23 -2.24
N ALA A 80 -18.73 -10.61 -2.73
CA ALA A 80 -19.03 -12.00 -3.05
C ALA A 80 -18.08 -12.54 -4.13
N ILE A 81 -17.63 -13.79 -3.96
CA ILE A 81 -16.74 -14.44 -4.91
C ILE A 81 -17.37 -14.49 -6.31
N GLY A 82 -16.59 -14.14 -7.34
CA GLY A 82 -17.02 -14.08 -8.74
C GLY A 82 -17.63 -12.75 -9.16
N THR A 83 -17.91 -11.85 -8.23
CA THR A 83 -18.46 -10.52 -8.52
C THR A 83 -17.38 -9.48 -8.79
N THR A 84 -17.78 -8.36 -9.41
CA THR A 84 -16.94 -7.18 -9.58
C THR A 84 -17.45 -6.08 -8.67
N VAL A 85 -16.57 -5.52 -7.85
CA VAL A 85 -16.87 -4.32 -7.07
C VAL A 85 -16.38 -3.10 -7.86
N THR A 86 -17.19 -2.04 -7.90
CA THR A 86 -16.84 -0.78 -8.58
C THR A 86 -17.27 0.39 -7.73
N HIS A 87 -16.36 1.30 -7.43
CA HIS A 87 -16.70 2.50 -6.68
C HIS A 87 -17.31 3.56 -7.64
N PRO A 88 -18.56 4.01 -7.42
CA PRO A 88 -19.27 4.88 -8.38
C PRO A 88 -18.72 6.32 -8.43
N ALA A 89 -18.16 6.80 -7.31
CA ALA A 89 -17.60 8.15 -7.19
C ALA A 89 -16.09 8.07 -6.90
N TRP A 90 -15.28 7.71 -7.89
CA TRP A 90 -13.84 7.52 -7.74
C TRP A 90 -13.11 8.84 -7.43
N SER A 91 -12.58 8.97 -6.22
CA SER A 91 -11.90 10.19 -5.74
C SER A 91 -10.79 9.86 -4.72
N PRO A 92 -9.78 9.08 -5.12
CA PRO A 92 -8.80 8.49 -4.20
C PRO A 92 -7.85 9.52 -3.55
N GLU A 93 -7.79 10.73 -4.12
CA GLU A 93 -6.87 11.79 -3.71
C GLU A 93 -7.25 12.45 -2.38
N HIS A 94 -8.52 12.36 -1.94
CA HIS A 94 -9.04 12.98 -0.71
C HIS A 94 -8.61 12.27 0.59
N GLY A 95 -7.42 11.68 0.60
CA GLY A 95 -6.83 11.00 1.76
C GLY A 95 -6.82 9.48 1.65
N GLU A 96 -6.02 8.86 2.51
CA GLU A 96 -5.76 7.42 2.52
C GLU A 96 -6.90 6.57 3.11
N CYS A 97 -7.78 7.21 3.87
CA CYS A 97 -8.95 6.61 4.50
C CYS A 97 -10.21 7.37 4.05
N GLY A 98 -11.38 6.81 4.34
CA GLY A 98 -12.66 7.40 3.99
C GLY A 98 -13.22 6.97 2.63
N GLU A 99 -14.30 7.63 2.22
CA GLU A 99 -15.09 7.33 1.02
C GLU A 99 -14.31 7.66 -0.28
N GLY A 100 -14.88 7.28 -1.42
CA GLY A 100 -14.35 7.62 -2.75
C GLY A 100 -13.47 6.54 -3.40
N LYS A 101 -13.23 5.43 -2.71
CA LYS A 101 -12.30 4.38 -3.14
C LYS A 101 -12.53 3.07 -2.37
N TYR A 102 -12.02 1.98 -2.94
CA TYR A 102 -11.78 0.77 -2.18
C TYR A 102 -10.31 0.64 -1.81
N HIS A 103 -10.04 -0.14 -0.76
CA HIS A 103 -8.70 -0.44 -0.28
C HIS A 103 -8.42 -1.93 -0.35
N ALA A 104 -7.19 -2.25 -0.74
CA ALA A 104 -6.62 -3.59 -0.72
C ALA A 104 -5.13 -3.53 -0.31
N CYS A 105 -4.57 -4.69 0.01
CA CYS A 105 -3.17 -4.86 0.38
C CYS A 105 -2.46 -5.81 -0.59
N SER A 106 -1.13 -5.74 -0.60
CA SER A 106 -0.25 -6.60 -1.40
C SER A 106 -0.23 -8.05 -0.90
N ARG A 107 -0.56 -8.28 0.38
CA ARG A 107 -0.62 -9.59 1.04
C ARG A 107 -1.84 -9.67 1.97
N PRO A 108 -2.45 -10.85 2.16
CA PRO A 108 -3.63 -10.98 3.01
C PRO A 108 -3.38 -10.59 4.48
N TYR A 109 -2.28 -11.04 5.09
CA TYR A 109 -1.98 -10.73 6.50
C TYR A 109 -1.78 -9.23 6.76
N PHE A 110 -1.47 -8.42 5.74
CA PHE A 110 -1.46 -6.96 5.90
C PHE A 110 -2.86 -6.37 6.08
N CYS A 111 -3.91 -7.07 5.62
CA CYS A 111 -5.29 -6.64 5.83
C CYS A 111 -5.70 -6.68 7.31
N ASP A 112 -4.98 -7.42 8.16
CA ASP A 112 -5.26 -7.53 9.59
C ASP A 112 -5.11 -6.19 10.32
N GLU A 113 -4.30 -5.26 9.79
CA GLU A 113 -4.16 -3.90 10.33
C GLU A 113 -5.45 -3.06 10.18
N PHE A 114 -6.31 -3.41 9.22
CA PHE A 114 -7.54 -2.67 8.94
C PHE A 114 -8.80 -3.38 9.41
N ARG A 115 -8.70 -4.68 9.71
CA ARG A 115 -9.81 -5.54 10.12
C ARG A 115 -9.27 -6.83 10.77
N ASN A 116 -9.60 -7.08 12.04
CA ASN A 116 -8.96 -8.15 12.82
C ASN A 116 -9.93 -9.13 13.50
N GLU A 117 -11.20 -9.18 13.11
CA GLU A 117 -12.14 -10.15 13.70
C GLU A 117 -11.76 -11.58 13.31
N ALA A 118 -12.05 -12.53 14.20
CA ALA A 118 -11.59 -13.92 14.10
C ALA A 118 -12.24 -14.70 12.95
N ASP A 119 -13.53 -14.45 12.67
CA ASP A 119 -14.33 -15.17 11.67
C ASP A 119 -14.28 -14.51 10.28
N ASP A 120 -13.52 -13.44 10.14
CA ASP A 120 -13.33 -12.77 8.87
C ASP A 120 -12.48 -13.60 7.90
N ILE A 121 -12.72 -13.42 6.61
CA ILE A 121 -12.05 -14.15 5.54
C ILE A 121 -11.22 -13.20 4.68
N TYR A 122 -10.17 -13.74 4.07
CA TYR A 122 -9.41 -13.02 3.04
C TYR A 122 -9.93 -13.37 1.67
N VAL A 123 -10.11 -12.36 0.83
CA VAL A 123 -10.46 -12.53 -0.58
C VAL A 123 -9.37 -11.97 -1.48
N ALA A 124 -9.10 -12.70 -2.57
CA ALA A 124 -8.19 -12.28 -3.62
C ALA A 124 -8.96 -11.51 -4.70
N ILE A 125 -8.43 -10.36 -5.10
CA ILE A 125 -9.08 -9.42 -6.02
C ILE A 125 -8.14 -9.16 -7.18
N GLU A 126 -8.62 -9.40 -8.39
CA GLU A 126 -7.93 -8.99 -9.62
C GLU A 126 -8.28 -7.54 -9.95
N VAL A 127 -7.26 -6.69 -10.06
CA VAL A 127 -7.42 -5.25 -10.30
C VAL A 127 -6.56 -4.84 -11.49
N ALA A 128 -7.10 -4.02 -12.39
CA ALA A 128 -6.31 -3.45 -13.48
C ALA A 128 -5.42 -2.32 -12.96
N ILE A 129 -4.20 -2.17 -13.49
CA ILE A 129 -3.24 -1.16 -13.02
C ILE A 129 -3.82 0.26 -13.14
N LYS A 130 -4.57 0.54 -14.21
CA LYS A 130 -5.24 1.84 -14.44
C LYS A 130 -6.25 2.21 -13.35
N ASP A 131 -6.74 1.22 -12.61
CA ASP A 131 -7.75 1.40 -11.56
C ASP A 131 -7.10 1.55 -10.18
N LEU A 132 -5.76 1.55 -10.10
CA LEU A 132 -5.01 1.75 -8.86
C LEU A 132 -4.67 3.21 -8.61
N TYR A 133 -4.54 3.57 -7.33
CA TYR A 133 -4.00 4.84 -6.90
C TYR A 133 -3.08 4.65 -5.68
N GLU A 134 -1.81 5.04 -5.84
CA GLU A 134 -0.82 5.11 -4.77
C GLU A 134 -0.74 6.53 -4.23
N TRP A 135 -0.83 6.69 -2.91
CA TRP A 135 -0.64 8.00 -2.29
C TRP A 135 0.85 8.37 -2.24
N PRO A 136 1.22 9.65 -2.48
CA PRO A 136 2.62 10.07 -2.47
C PRO A 136 3.35 9.87 -1.14
N ASN A 137 2.63 10.00 -0.01
CA ASN A 137 3.17 9.84 1.34
C ASN A 137 2.20 9.00 2.18
N PRO A 138 2.13 7.68 1.95
CA PRO A 138 1.17 6.82 2.62
C PRO A 138 1.57 6.61 4.09
N SER A 139 0.60 6.66 5.00
CA SER A 139 0.77 6.20 6.38
C SER A 139 0.89 4.68 6.41
N TYR A 140 0.21 3.98 5.50
CA TYR A 140 0.22 2.52 5.39
C TYR A 140 0.83 2.10 4.04
N PRO A 141 2.15 1.89 3.95
CA PRO A 141 2.84 1.71 2.66
C PRO A 141 2.43 0.47 1.87
N HIS A 142 1.84 -0.53 2.54
CA HIS A 142 1.35 -1.79 1.96
C HIS A 142 -0.13 -1.71 1.52
N LYS A 143 -0.81 -0.59 1.78
CA LYS A 143 -2.20 -0.33 1.35
C LYS A 143 -2.20 0.44 0.03
N ILE A 144 -3.15 0.10 -0.84
CA ILE A 144 -3.39 0.83 -2.09
C ILE A 144 -4.89 1.06 -2.29
N ALA A 145 -5.24 2.17 -2.94
CA ALA A 145 -6.61 2.40 -3.37
C ALA A 145 -6.86 1.77 -4.73
N PHE A 146 -8.08 1.32 -4.96
CA PHE A 146 -8.53 0.90 -6.29
C PHE A 146 -10.00 1.22 -6.56
N ARG A 147 -10.32 1.40 -7.84
CA ARG A 147 -11.66 1.75 -8.34
C ARG A 147 -12.55 0.55 -8.58
N GLU A 148 -12.05 -0.40 -9.37
CA GLU A 148 -12.78 -1.57 -9.85
C GLU A 148 -11.92 -2.82 -9.67
N GLY A 149 -12.52 -3.92 -9.21
CA GLY A 149 -11.81 -5.18 -9.04
C GLY A 149 -12.74 -6.39 -9.01
N LYS A 150 -12.28 -7.50 -9.60
CA LYS A 150 -13.02 -8.76 -9.61
C LYS A 150 -12.59 -9.63 -8.43
N VAL A 151 -13.53 -10.02 -7.57
CA VAL A 151 -13.27 -10.94 -6.47
C VAL A 151 -13.16 -12.35 -7.04
N LEU A 152 -11.99 -12.98 -6.89
CA LEU A 152 -11.69 -14.25 -7.54
C LEU A 152 -11.98 -15.46 -6.65
N TYR A 153 -11.49 -15.45 -5.41
CA TYR A 153 -11.56 -16.58 -4.48
C TYR A 153 -11.28 -16.16 -3.05
N GLN A 154 -11.69 -16.99 -2.10
CA GLN A 154 -11.26 -16.93 -0.70
C GLN A 154 -9.86 -17.56 -0.55
N CYS A 155 -9.03 -16.97 0.31
CA CYS A 155 -7.68 -17.44 0.56
C CYS A 155 -7.30 -17.44 2.04
N ASP A 156 -6.23 -18.16 2.37
CA ASP A 156 -5.60 -18.11 3.68
C ASP A 156 -4.77 -16.83 3.86
N LYS A 157 -4.22 -16.64 5.06
CA LYS A 157 -3.38 -15.48 5.38
C LYS A 157 -2.13 -15.35 4.51
N PHE A 158 -1.74 -16.41 3.79
CA PHE A 158 -0.58 -16.46 2.89
C PHE A 158 -0.96 -16.34 1.40
N GLY A 159 -2.25 -16.16 1.09
CA GLY A 159 -2.75 -15.97 -0.26
C GLY A 159 -3.02 -17.26 -1.02
N LYS A 160 -2.95 -18.42 -0.34
CA LYS A 160 -3.32 -19.72 -0.93
C LYS A 160 -4.83 -19.85 -0.92
N ARG A 161 -5.40 -20.28 -2.05
CA ARG A 161 -6.83 -20.51 -2.18
C ARG A 161 -7.32 -21.56 -1.19
N ILE A 162 -8.51 -21.31 -0.62
CA ILE A 162 -9.29 -22.23 0.21
C ILE A 162 -10.50 -22.71 -0.61
#